data_AF-A0A7V5Y6D8-F1
#
_entry.id   AF-A0A7V5Y6D8-F1
#
_cell.length_a   1.000
_cell.length_b   1.000
_cell.length_c   1.000
_cell.angle_alpha   90.00
_cell.angle_beta   90.00
_cell.angle_gamma   90.00
#
_symmetry.space_group_name_H-M   'P 1'
#
loop_
_entity.id
_entity.type
_entity.pdbx_description
1 polymer ?
#
loop_
_entity_poly.entity_id
_entity_poly.type
_entity_poly.pdbx_seq_one_letter_code
_entity_poly.pdbx_strand_id
1 'polypeptide(L)'
;MRRGWIGFVALVGLLGRTAALALLFWGVHPLWLTVFWGVQGYPTTLGDLGRWYALGVFNAVPALAWLMLGLVLMAALSGLRARLSRRGAMALGALIGGLIAPLLAYVLLLLYAGVWRYRAWDVMMPALLRAYLMLAPSCALVGAIGGGFAYRW
;
A
#
# COMPACT_ATOMS: atom_id res chain seq x y z
N MET A 1 -16.27 33.93 3.25
CA MET A 1 -16.44 32.77 2.33
C MET A 1 -15.12 32.14 1.82
N ARG A 2 -13.94 32.80 1.88
CA ARG A 2 -12.68 32.25 1.31
C ARG A 2 -12.02 31.09 2.09
N ARG A 3 -12.15 31.01 3.42
CA ARG A 3 -11.45 29.99 4.23
C ARG A 3 -12.02 28.58 4.09
N GLY A 4 -13.36 28.45 3.97
CA GLY A 4 -14.01 27.14 3.80
C GLY A 4 -13.65 26.46 2.47
N TRP A 5 -13.52 27.24 1.40
CA TRP A 5 -13.13 26.72 0.09
C TRP A 5 -11.71 26.16 0.07
N ILE A 6 -10.76 26.83 0.72
CA ILE A 6 -9.37 26.35 0.83
C ILE A 6 -9.31 25.02 1.59
N GLY A 7 -10.06 24.91 2.70
CA GLY A 7 -10.15 23.66 3.47
C GLY A 7 -10.76 22.52 2.67
N PHE A 8 -11.82 22.80 1.90
CA PHE A 8 -12.46 21.83 1.03
C PHE A 8 -11.52 21.32 -0.06
N VAL A 9 -10.82 22.21 -0.77
CA VAL A 9 -9.85 21.83 -1.81
C VAL A 9 -8.71 21.00 -1.23
N ALA A 10 -8.21 21.36 -0.05
CA ALA A 10 -7.16 20.60 0.63
C ALA A 10 -7.62 19.18 1.01
N LEU A 11 -8.87 19.05 1.51
CA LEU A 11 -9.46 17.76 1.85
C LEU A 11 -9.67 16.89 0.62
N VAL A 12 -10.25 17.42 -0.46
CA VAL A 12 -10.44 16.70 -1.72
C VAL A 12 -9.09 16.25 -2.29
N GLY A 13 -8.07 17.12 -2.27
CA GLY A 13 -6.72 16.76 -2.70
C GLY A 13 -6.10 15.65 -1.85
N LEU A 14 -6.31 15.67 -0.53
CA LEU A 14 -5.84 14.62 0.37
C LEU A 14 -6.51 13.27 0.09
N LEU A 15 -7.84 13.26 -0.05
CA LEU A 15 -8.61 12.05 -0.34
C LEU A 15 -8.26 11.48 -1.72
N GLY A 16 -8.13 12.35 -2.73
CA GLY A 16 -7.72 11.95 -4.08
C GLY A 16 -6.34 11.29 -4.11
N ARG A 17 -5.36 11.87 -3.39
CA ARG A 17 -4.02 11.25 -3.25
C ARG A 17 -4.07 9.91 -2.53
N THR A 18 -4.89 9.80 -1.49
CA THR A 18 -5.08 8.55 -0.75
C THR A 18 -5.66 7.46 -1.65
N ALA A 19 -6.71 7.77 -2.42
CA ALA A 19 -7.28 6.86 -3.41
C ALA A 19 -6.28 6.47 -4.50
N ALA A 20 -5.45 7.43 -4.93
CA ALA A 20 -4.40 7.17 -5.92
C ALA A 20 -3.37 6.14 -5.43
N LEU A 21 -3.06 6.06 -4.13
CA LEU A 21 -2.15 5.03 -3.60
C LEU A 21 -2.74 3.63 -3.72
N ALA A 22 -4.04 3.48 -3.48
CA ALA A 22 -4.72 2.19 -3.63
C ALA A 22 -4.72 1.73 -5.11
N LEU A 23 -5.00 2.64 -6.03
CA LEU A 23 -4.90 2.38 -7.48
C LEU A 23 -3.46 2.09 -7.92
N LEU A 24 -2.48 2.82 -7.36
CA LEU A 24 -1.08 2.61 -7.65
C LEU A 24 -0.62 1.23 -7.18
N PHE A 25 -1.04 0.80 -6.00
CA PHE A 25 -0.78 -0.57 -5.52
C PHE A 25 -1.33 -1.60 -6.49
N TRP A 26 -2.58 -1.42 -6.94
CA TRP A 26 -3.21 -2.31 -7.92
C TRP A 26 -2.40 -2.39 -9.22
N GLY A 27 -1.84 -1.28 -9.70
CA GLY A 27 -0.98 -1.26 -10.88
C GLY A 27 0.38 -1.94 -10.65
N VAL A 28 1.01 -1.66 -9.52
CA VAL A 28 2.40 -2.04 -9.21
C VAL A 28 2.52 -3.49 -8.75
N HIS A 29 1.59 -3.98 -7.93
CA HIS A 29 1.74 -5.28 -7.28
C HIS A 29 1.76 -6.45 -8.27
N PRO A 30 0.85 -6.55 -9.26
CA PRO A 30 0.90 -7.61 -10.26
C PRO A 30 2.19 -7.59 -11.09
N LEU A 31 2.72 -6.41 -11.43
CA LEU A 31 3.99 -6.28 -12.14
C LEU A 31 5.17 -6.76 -11.29
N TRP A 32 5.14 -6.45 -9.99
CA TRP A 32 6.13 -6.98 -9.05
C TRP A 32 6.07 -8.50 -8.96
N LEU A 33 4.87 -9.10 -8.92
CA LEU A 33 4.71 -10.56 -8.92
C LEU A 33 5.34 -11.20 -10.16
N THR A 34 5.24 -10.56 -11.33
CA THR A 34 5.91 -11.03 -12.56
C THR A 34 7.42 -11.14 -12.38
N VAL A 35 8.04 -10.10 -11.81
CA VAL A 35 9.48 -10.08 -11.53
C VAL A 35 9.84 -11.12 -10.47
N PHE A 36 9.09 -11.16 -9.37
CA PHE A 36 9.33 -12.05 -8.25
C PHE A 36 9.30 -13.52 -8.65
N TRP A 37 8.27 -13.94 -9.40
CA TRP A 37 8.15 -15.32 -9.87
C TRP A 37 9.13 -15.62 -11.01
N GLY A 38 9.38 -14.67 -11.89
CA GLY A 38 10.38 -14.80 -12.96
C GLY A 38 11.79 -15.09 -12.43
N VAL A 39 12.22 -14.38 -11.38
CA VAL A 39 13.52 -14.61 -10.72
C VAL A 39 13.61 -15.99 -10.07
N GLN A 40 12.48 -16.61 -9.72
CA GLN A 40 12.41 -17.97 -9.16
C GLN A 40 12.30 -19.06 -10.23
N GLY A 41 12.35 -18.72 -11.52
CA GLY A 41 12.23 -19.69 -12.62
C GLY A 41 10.78 -20.05 -13.00
N TYR A 42 9.80 -19.26 -12.54
CA TYR A 42 8.39 -19.43 -12.89
C TYR A 42 7.92 -18.27 -13.80
N PRO A 43 8.15 -18.34 -15.12
CA PRO A 43 7.76 -17.27 -16.04
C PRO A 43 6.25 -17.08 -16.03
N THR A 44 5.82 -15.83 -15.86
CA THR A 44 4.41 -15.45 -15.75
C THR A 44 3.74 -15.43 -17.11
N THR A 45 2.52 -15.95 -17.20
CA THR A 45 1.69 -15.93 -18.41
C THR A 45 0.71 -14.75 -18.42
N LEU A 46 0.12 -14.47 -19.57
CA LEU A 46 -0.99 -13.49 -19.66
C LEU A 46 -2.20 -13.91 -18.82
N GLY A 47 -2.43 -15.22 -18.65
CA GLY A 47 -3.48 -15.74 -17.77
C GLY A 47 -3.22 -15.42 -16.30
N ASP A 48 -1.96 -15.47 -15.85
CA ASP A 48 -1.58 -15.10 -14.49
C ASP A 48 -1.81 -13.61 -14.23
N LEU A 49 -1.41 -12.75 -15.17
CA LEU A 49 -1.68 -11.31 -15.11
C LEU A 49 -3.19 -11.03 -15.04
N GLY A 50 -3.99 -11.70 -15.88
CA GLY A 50 -5.45 -11.57 -15.84
C GLY A 50 -6.02 -11.91 -14.46
N ARG A 51 -5.53 -13.00 -13.83
CA ARG A 51 -5.92 -13.39 -12.47
C ARG A 51 -5.45 -12.40 -11.41
N TRP A 52 -4.23 -11.87 -11.52
CA TRP A 52 -3.68 -10.91 -10.55
C TRP A 52 -4.29 -9.52 -10.68
N TYR A 53 -4.82 -9.13 -11.84
CA TYR A 53 -5.58 -7.88 -12.00
C TYR A 53 -7.07 -8.05 -11.74
N ALA A 54 -7.58 -9.28 -11.61
CA ALA A 54 -8.97 -9.51 -11.26
C ALA A 54 -9.26 -8.98 -9.85
N LEU A 55 -10.45 -8.41 -9.67
CA LEU A 55 -10.91 -8.00 -8.34
C LEU A 55 -11.15 -9.24 -7.50
N GLY A 56 -10.26 -9.44 -6.54
CA GLY A 56 -10.34 -10.50 -5.53
C GLY A 56 -9.84 -9.99 -4.19
N VAL A 57 -10.09 -10.77 -3.14
CA VAL A 57 -9.72 -10.44 -1.76
C VAL A 57 -8.23 -10.09 -1.64
N PHE A 58 -7.36 -10.81 -2.37
CA PHE A 58 -5.92 -10.58 -2.39
C PHE A 58 -5.48 -9.22 -2.94
N ASN A 59 -6.32 -8.54 -3.72
CA ASN A 59 -6.07 -7.18 -4.21
C ASN A 59 -6.88 -6.12 -3.48
N ALA A 60 -8.14 -6.44 -3.16
CA ALA A 60 -9.04 -5.53 -2.46
C ALA A 60 -8.56 -5.21 -1.04
N VAL A 61 -8.03 -6.21 -0.32
CA VAL A 61 -7.59 -6.05 1.06
C VAL A 61 -6.35 -5.15 1.17
N PRO A 62 -5.28 -5.35 0.38
CA PRO A 62 -4.17 -4.39 0.34
C PRO A 62 -4.57 -3.00 -0.15
N ALA A 63 -5.50 -2.89 -1.11
CA ALA A 63 -6.02 -1.60 -1.54
C ALA A 63 -6.75 -0.88 -0.40
N LEU A 64 -7.57 -1.59 0.39
CA LEU A 64 -8.21 -1.05 1.59
C LEU A 64 -7.18 -0.64 2.66
N ALA A 65 -6.13 -1.45 2.86
CA ALA A 65 -5.03 -1.10 3.73
C ALA A 65 -4.36 0.21 3.28
N TRP A 66 -4.18 0.42 1.98
CA TRP A 66 -3.67 1.68 1.43
C TRP A 66 -4.62 2.86 1.59
N LEU A 67 -5.94 2.65 1.56
CA LEU A 67 -6.90 3.72 1.87
C LEU A 67 -6.78 4.18 3.33
N MET A 68 -6.67 3.21 4.26
CA MET A 68 -6.54 3.50 5.69
C MET A 68 -5.19 4.13 6.03
N LEU A 69 -4.08 3.48 5.62
CA LEU A 69 -2.73 3.96 5.89
C LEU A 69 -2.42 5.22 5.10
N GLY A 70 -2.85 5.30 3.85
CA GLY A 70 -2.56 6.40 2.93
C GLY A 70 -3.08 7.72 3.45
N LEU A 71 -4.26 7.75 4.09
CA LEU A 71 -4.79 8.96 4.68
C LEU A 71 -3.86 9.50 5.78
N VAL A 72 -3.45 8.62 6.70
CA VAL A 72 -2.56 8.95 7.82
C VAL A 72 -1.19 9.37 7.29
N LEU A 73 -0.65 8.60 6.34
CA LEU A 73 0.65 8.85 5.73
C LEU A 73 0.68 10.20 5.01
N MET A 74 -0.31 10.48 4.16
CA MET A 74 -0.38 11.74 3.43
C MET A 74 -0.56 12.93 4.36
N ALA A 75 -1.43 12.83 5.37
CA ALA A 75 -1.61 13.89 6.35
C ALA A 75 -0.31 14.19 7.12
N ALA A 76 0.38 13.15 7.61
CA ALA A 76 1.63 13.28 8.34
C ALA A 76 2.74 13.87 7.47
N LEU A 77 2.93 13.36 6.25
CA LEU A 77 3.97 13.86 5.34
C LEU A 77 3.71 15.29 4.87
N SER A 78 2.46 15.66 4.62
CA SER A 78 2.11 17.05 4.31
C SER A 78 2.40 17.99 5.49
N GLY A 79 2.17 17.56 6.74
CA GLY A 79 2.53 18.33 7.93
C GLY A 79 4.05 18.46 8.14
N LEU A 80 4.82 17.43 7.77
CA LEU A 80 6.27 17.38 7.92
C LEU A 80 7.04 17.95 6.71
N ARG A 81 6.35 18.44 5.67
CA ARG A 81 6.97 18.87 4.41
C ARG A 81 8.06 19.93 4.58
N ALA A 82 7.91 20.83 5.55
CA ALA A 82 8.88 21.90 5.80
C ALA A 82 10.20 21.38 6.41
N ARG A 83 10.20 20.15 6.95
CA ARG A 83 11.33 19.54 7.67
C ARG A 83 11.99 18.40 6.91
N LEU A 84 11.32 17.82 5.92
CA LEU A 84 11.82 16.67 5.16
C LEU A 84 12.23 17.12 3.76
N SER A 85 13.38 16.66 3.28
CA SER A 85 13.68 16.74 1.85
C SER A 85 12.75 15.81 1.06
N ARG A 86 12.56 16.05 -0.24
CA ARG A 86 11.80 15.15 -1.11
C ARG A 86 12.27 13.70 -1.00
N ARG A 87 13.59 13.47 -1.00
CA ARG A 87 14.18 12.14 -0.85
C ARG A 87 13.87 11.53 0.52
N GLY A 88 13.91 12.35 1.58
CA GLY A 88 13.53 11.93 2.93
C GLY A 88 12.05 11.54 3.03
N ALA A 89 11.15 12.31 2.42
CA ALA A 89 9.73 11.99 2.36
C ALA A 89 9.46 10.69 1.58
N MET A 90 10.16 10.48 0.45
CA MET A 90 10.09 9.23 -0.31
C MET A 90 10.62 8.04 0.50
N ALA A 91 11.77 8.18 1.16
CA ALA A 91 12.34 7.11 1.99
C ALA A 91 11.44 6.75 3.18
N LEU A 92 10.91 7.76 3.88
CA LEU A 92 9.98 7.56 4.98
C LEU A 92 8.67 6.91 4.51
N GLY A 93 8.13 7.38 3.38
CA GLY A 93 6.97 6.77 2.74
C GLY A 93 7.22 5.31 2.36
N ALA A 94 8.40 5.00 1.81
CA ALA A 94 8.79 3.64 1.47
C ALA A 94 8.88 2.73 2.70
N LEU A 95 9.51 3.23 3.77
CA LEU A 95 9.65 2.52 5.03
C LEU A 95 8.28 2.23 5.65
N ILE A 96 7.43 3.25 5.80
CA ILE A 96 6.09 3.10 6.35
C ILE A 96 5.23 2.17 5.48
N GLY A 97 5.26 2.36 4.17
CA GLY A 97 4.53 1.54 3.20
C GLY A 97 4.94 0.08 3.29
N GLY A 98 6.24 -0.22 3.23
CA GLY A 98 6.78 -1.57 3.29
C GLY A 98 6.54 -2.27 4.63
N LEU A 99 6.57 -1.54 5.75
CA LEU A 99 6.41 -2.12 7.09
C LEU A 99 4.95 -2.27 7.52
N ILE A 100 4.12 -1.25 7.27
CA ILE A 100 2.77 -1.17 7.87
C ILE A 100 1.70 -1.70 6.93
N ALA A 101 1.76 -1.39 5.62
CA ALA A 101 0.69 -1.76 4.70
C ALA A 101 0.49 -3.28 4.60
N PRO A 102 1.54 -4.13 4.50
CA PRO A 102 1.37 -5.58 4.47
C PRO A 102 0.76 -6.13 5.76
N LEU A 103 1.17 -5.60 6.92
CA LEU A 103 0.61 -6.01 8.22
C LEU A 103 -0.87 -5.66 8.31
N LEU A 104 -1.25 -4.45 7.89
CA LEU A 104 -2.64 -4.02 7.89
C LEU A 104 -3.48 -4.86 6.93
N ALA A 105 -2.98 -5.12 5.73
CA ALA A 105 -3.63 -6.00 4.76
C ALA A 105 -3.84 -7.41 5.34
N TYR A 106 -2.83 -7.94 6.04
CA TYR A 106 -2.97 -9.23 6.69
C TYR A 106 -4.03 -9.24 7.80
N VAL A 107 -4.04 -8.25 8.69
CA VAL A 107 -5.06 -8.13 9.75
C VAL A 107 -6.46 -8.09 9.13
N LEU A 108 -6.64 -7.29 8.09
CA LEU A 108 -7.90 -7.20 7.35
C LEU A 108 -8.30 -8.54 6.71
N LEU A 109 -7.33 -9.29 6.16
CA LEU A 109 -7.57 -10.61 5.59
C LEU A 109 -8.01 -11.62 6.65
N LEU A 110 -7.36 -11.61 7.82
CA LEU A 110 -7.74 -12.50 8.92
C LEU A 110 -9.11 -12.18 9.50
N LEU A 111 -9.46 -10.90 9.59
CA LEU A 111 -10.79 -10.45 9.99
C LEU A 111 -11.83 -10.90 8.97
N TYR A 112 -11.56 -10.68 7.68
CA TYR A 112 -12.42 -11.12 6.57
C TYR A 112 -12.65 -12.63 6.58
N ALA A 113 -11.60 -13.41 6.79
CA ALA A 113 -11.67 -14.87 6.82
C ALA A 113 -12.24 -15.43 8.14
N GLY A 114 -12.62 -14.59 9.11
CA GLY A 114 -13.15 -15.02 10.41
C GLY A 114 -12.16 -15.76 11.31
N VAL A 115 -10.88 -15.81 10.91
CA VAL A 115 -9.83 -16.59 11.59
C VAL A 115 -9.03 -15.78 12.61
N TRP A 116 -9.26 -14.46 12.70
CA TRP A 116 -8.58 -13.59 13.66
C TRP A 116 -8.63 -14.10 15.12
N ARG A 117 -9.70 -14.80 15.49
CA ARG A 117 -9.89 -15.38 16.82
C ARG A 117 -9.05 -16.64 17.06
N TYR A 118 -8.68 -17.35 16.01
CA TYR A 118 -7.84 -18.54 16.08
C TYR A 118 -6.38 -18.11 16.08
N ARG A 119 -5.87 -17.84 17.28
CA ARG A 119 -4.50 -17.35 17.53
C ARG A 119 -3.42 -18.44 17.43
N ALA A 120 -3.49 -19.32 16.42
CA ALA A 120 -2.47 -20.33 16.13
C ALA A 120 -1.27 -19.69 15.41
N TRP A 121 -0.65 -18.71 16.08
CA TRP A 121 0.36 -17.83 15.50
C TRP A 121 1.60 -18.57 15.04
N ASP A 122 1.98 -19.61 15.78
CA ASP A 122 3.08 -20.53 15.47
C ASP A 122 2.90 -21.21 14.09
N VAL A 123 1.68 -21.65 13.79
CA VAL A 123 1.36 -22.30 12.50
C VAL A 123 1.26 -21.26 11.38
N MET A 124 0.74 -20.07 11.67
CA MET A 124 0.48 -19.03 10.68
C MET A 124 1.72 -18.22 10.30
N MET A 125 2.68 -18.03 11.22
CA MET A 125 3.85 -17.14 11.07
C MET A 125 4.68 -17.39 9.80
N PRO A 126 4.98 -18.64 9.39
CA PRO A 126 5.77 -18.87 8.19
C PRO A 126 5.05 -18.43 6.91
N ALA A 127 3.75 -18.71 6.80
CA ALA A 127 2.94 -18.27 5.65
C ALA A 127 2.79 -16.75 5.64
N LEU A 128 2.61 -16.18 6.83
CA LEU A 128 2.59 -14.75 7.09
C LEU A 128 3.84 -14.03 6.59
N LEU A 129 5.01 -14.54 6.97
CA LEU A 129 6.28 -13.96 6.59
C LEU A 129 6.48 -14.01 5.07
N ARG A 130 6.08 -15.11 4.42
CA ARG A 130 6.14 -15.22 2.95
C ARG A 130 5.21 -14.20 2.28
N ALA A 131 3.96 -14.10 2.75
CA ALA A 131 3.01 -13.12 2.22
C ALA A 131 3.51 -11.68 2.43
N TYR A 132 4.08 -11.39 3.59
CA TYR A 132 4.71 -10.12 3.89
C TYR A 132 5.84 -9.81 2.90
N LEU A 133 6.76 -10.75 2.67
CA LEU A 133 7.89 -10.56 1.75
C LEU A 133 7.44 -10.37 0.29
N MET A 134 6.30 -10.95 -0.10
CA MET A 134 5.70 -10.72 -1.41
C MET A 134 5.06 -9.34 -1.53
N LEU A 135 4.38 -8.84 -0.48
CA LEU A 135 3.70 -7.53 -0.52
C LEU A 135 4.65 -6.35 -0.28
N ALA A 136 5.58 -6.48 0.67
CA ALA A 136 6.39 -5.38 1.18
C ALA A 136 7.13 -4.58 0.10
N PRO A 137 7.74 -5.19 -0.94
CA PRO A 137 8.44 -4.43 -1.99
C PRO A 137 7.50 -3.52 -2.79
N SER A 138 6.35 -4.05 -3.22
CA SER A 138 5.34 -3.26 -3.92
C SER A 138 4.75 -2.16 -3.03
N CYS A 139 4.51 -2.45 -1.75
CA CYS A 139 4.04 -1.46 -0.78
C CYS A 139 5.10 -0.37 -0.51
N ALA A 140 6.38 -0.73 -0.43
CA ALA A 140 7.46 0.23 -0.27
C ALA A 140 7.54 1.17 -1.49
N LEU A 141 7.38 0.65 -2.71
CA LEU A 141 7.36 1.46 -3.92
C LEU A 141 6.16 2.43 -3.95
N VAL A 142 4.96 1.96 -3.62
CA VAL A 142 3.75 2.80 -3.51
C VAL A 142 3.95 3.89 -2.45
N GLY A 143 4.51 3.54 -1.29
CA GLY A 143 4.83 4.47 -0.22
C GLY A 143 5.87 5.52 -0.65
N ALA A 144 6.90 5.11 -1.39
CA ALA A 144 7.91 6.02 -1.92
C ALA A 144 7.31 7.06 -2.87
N ILE A 145 6.45 6.60 -3.79
CA ILE A 145 5.75 7.46 -4.75
C ILE A 145 4.80 8.41 -4.00
N GLY A 146 4.07 7.89 -3.01
CA GLY A 146 3.24 8.71 -2.12
C GLY A 146 4.04 9.80 -1.40
N GLY A 147 5.23 9.48 -0.89
CA GLY A 147 6.13 10.46 -0.30
C GLY A 147 6.56 11.56 -1.28
N GLY A 148 6.76 11.20 -2.55
CA GLY A 148 6.99 12.15 -3.62
C GLY A 148 5.78 13.06 -3.91
N PHE A 149 4.56 12.51 -3.87
CA PHE A 149 3.32 13.27 -4.08
C PHE A 149 3.05 14.28 -2.96
N ALA A 150 3.31 13.89 -1.70
CA ALA A 150 3.13 14.76 -0.54
C ALA A 150 4.04 16.01 -0.56
N TYR A 151 5.14 15.98 -1.31
CA TYR A 151 6.12 17.07 -1.40
C TYR A 151 5.84 18.08 -2.52
N ARG A 152 5.02 17.75 -3.53
CA ARG A 152 4.86 18.57 -4.75
C ARG A 152 3.88 19.76 -4.62
N TRP A 153 3.26 19.99 -3.47
CA TRP A 153 2.27 21.06 -3.22
C TRP A 153 2.30 21.54 -1.76
#